data_AF-A0A8S3BHU6-F1
#
_entry.id   AF-A0A8S3BHU6-F1
#
_cell.length_a   1.000
_cell.length_b   1.000
_cell.length_c   1.000
_cell.angle_alpha   90.00
_cell.angle_beta   90.00
_cell.angle_gamma   90.00
#
_symmetry.space_group_name_H-M   'P 1'
#
loop_
_entity.id
_entity.type
_entity.pdbx_description
1 polymer ?
#
loop_
_entity_poly.entity_id
_entity_poly.type
_entity_poly.pdbx_seq_one_letter_code
_entity_poly.pdbx_strand_id
1 'polypeptide(L)' 'MGLFNNIPTDPPIEVFHLTELFNQDANPSKVNLGIGVYQDENGRTLTLPVVRSVEQQMAQDLTLT' A
#
# COMPACT_ATOMS: atom_id res chain seq x y z
N MET A 1 -9.05 31.04 11.63
CA MET A 1 -9.80 29.78 11.41
C MET A 1 -9.42 29.27 10.05
N GLY A 2 -8.82 28.07 9.96
CA GLY A 2 -8.40 27.50 8.69
C GLY A 2 -9.61 27.01 7.90
N LEU A 3 -9.54 27.12 6.57
CA LEU A 3 -10.59 26.77 5.61
C LEU A 3 -11.13 25.33 5.76
N PHE A 4 -10.35 24.44 6.38
CA PHE A 4 -10.61 23.00 6.45
C PHE A 4 -11.05 22.50 7.84
N ASN A 5 -11.29 23.38 8.81
CA ASN A 5 -11.61 22.98 10.19
C ASN A 5 -12.94 22.22 10.35
N ASN A 6 -13.84 22.29 9.37
CA ASN A 6 -15.22 21.77 9.48
C ASN A 6 -15.52 20.66 8.46
N ILE A 7 -14.51 20.06 7.85
CA ILE A 7 -14.73 18.94 6.94
C ILE A 7 -14.92 17.66 7.76
N PRO A 8 -16.09 17.00 7.69
CA PRO A 8 -16.32 15.73 8.36
C PRO A 8 -15.50 14.61 7.70
N THR A 9 -14.95 13.71 8.51
CA THR A 9 -14.24 12.52 8.03
C THR A 9 -15.25 11.40 7.78
N ASP A 10 -15.23 10.81 6.59
CA ASP A 10 -16.02 9.62 6.30
C ASP A 10 -15.47 8.37 7.02
N PRO A 11 -16.31 7.34 7.26
CA PRO A 11 -15.85 6.09 7.83
C PRO A 11 -14.73 5.46 6.99
N PRO A 12 -13.68 4.90 7.61
CA PRO A 12 -12.64 4.21 6.88
C PRO A 12 -13.22 3.01 6.14
N ILE A 13 -12.74 2.80 4.91
CA ILE A 13 -13.11 1.62 4.12
C ILE A 13 -12.57 0.38 4.85
N GLU A 14 -13.44 -0.60 5.10
CA GLU A 14 -13.16 -1.76 5.96
C GLU A 14 -11.85 -2.47 5.62
N VAL A 15 -11.54 -2.62 4.34
CA VAL A 15 -10.31 -3.27 3.84
C VAL A 15 -9.04 -2.53 4.29
N PHE A 16 -9.07 -1.20 4.34
CA PHE A 16 -7.94 -0.41 4.84
C PHE A 16 -7.85 -0.46 6.37
N HIS A 17 -9.00 -0.48 7.05
CA HIS A 17 -9.02 -0.60 8.50
C HIS A 17 -8.42 -1.94 8.99
N LEU A 18 -8.70 -3.05 8.29
CA LEU A 18 -8.08 -4.35 8.58
C LEU A 18 -6.56 -4.33 8.42
N THR A 19 -6.06 -3.61 7.41
CA THR A 19 -4.62 -3.46 7.19
C THR A 19 -3.96 -2.61 8.27
N GLU A 20 -4.65 -1.57 8.73
CA GLU A 20 -4.19 -0.73 9.84
C GLU A 20 -4.09 -1.55 11.14
N LEU A 21 -5.13 -2.30 11.49
CA LEU A 21 -5.12 -3.21 12.64
C LEU A 21 -4.01 -4.26 12.52
N PHE A 22 -3.83 -4.85 11.33
CA PHE A 22 -2.73 -5.78 11.06
C PHE A 22 -1.37 -5.11 11.30
N ASN A 23 -1.17 -3.87 10.86
CA ASN A 23 0.10 -3.16 11.04
C ASN A 23 0.39 -2.81 12.51
N GLN A 24 -0.65 -2.50 13.30
CA GLN A 24 -0.55 -2.16 14.72
C GLN A 24 -0.32 -3.38 15.64
N ASP A 25 -0.65 -4.59 15.19
CA ASP A 25 -0.43 -5.81 15.97
C ASP A 25 1.07 -6.12 16.14
N ALA A 26 1.53 -6.32 17.38
CA ALA A 26 2.92 -6.64 17.73
C ALA A 26 3.25 -8.14 17.62
N ASN A 27 2.27 -9.00 17.35
CA ASN A 27 2.46 -10.43 17.25
C ASN A 27 3.40 -10.79 16.07
N PRO A 28 4.55 -11.44 16.31
CA PRO A 28 5.49 -11.80 15.26
C PRO A 28 4.97 -12.90 14.31
N SER A 29 3.90 -13.60 14.68
CA SER A 29 3.28 -14.68 13.88
C SER A 29 1.94 -14.26 13.26
N LYS A 30 1.66 -12.96 13.16
CA LYS A 30 0.44 -12.45 12.51
C LYS A 30 0.42 -12.75 11.00
N VAL A 31 -0.76 -13.05 10.46
CA VAL A 31 -0.98 -13.33 9.03
C VAL A 31 -2.05 -12.39 8.48
N ASN A 32 -1.76 -11.69 7.38
CA ASN A 32 -2.73 -10.82 6.71
C ASN A 32 -3.45 -11.60 5.60
N LEU A 33 -4.74 -11.90 5.81
CA LEU A 33 -5.63 -12.53 4.83
C LEU A 33 -6.70 -11.55 4.31
N GLY A 34 -6.57 -10.24 4.59
CA GLY A 34 -7.57 -9.24 4.24
C GLY A 34 -7.43 -8.75 2.80
N ILE A 35 -6.23 -8.28 2.42
CA ILE A 35 -5.98 -7.79 1.05
C ILE A 35 -5.36 -8.92 0.22
N GLY A 36 -5.95 -9.18 -0.95
CA GLY A 36 -5.44 -10.11 -1.95
C GLY A 36 -4.19 -9.60 -2.68
N VAL A 37 -3.12 -9.31 -1.95
CA VAL A 37 -1.81 -8.95 -2.49
C VAL A 37 -0.94 -10.20 -2.56
N TYR A 38 -0.33 -10.43 -3.73
CA TYR A 38 0.63 -11.51 -3.87
C TYR A 38 1.87 -11.23 -3.02
N GLN A 39 2.18 -12.18 -2.13
CA GLN A 39 3.35 -12.13 -1.27
C GLN A 39 4.30 -13.27 -1.62
N ASP A 40 5.59 -13.02 -1.46
CA ASP A 40 6.62 -14.04 -1.55
C ASP A 40 6.64 -14.95 -0.31
N GLU A 41 7.56 -15.92 -0.28
CA GLU A 41 7.74 -16.86 0.84
C GLU A 41 8.10 -16.17 2.19
N ASN A 42 8.51 -14.90 2.15
CA ASN A 42 8.87 -14.10 3.32
C ASN A 42 7.75 -13.12 3.73
N GLY A 43 6.55 -13.22 3.11
CA GLY A 43 5.43 -12.32 3.37
C GLY A 43 5.60 -10.91 2.79
N ARG A 44 6.53 -10.71 1.86
CA ARG A 44 6.78 -9.40 1.23
C ARG A 44 6.00 -9.28 -0.06
N THR A 45 5.46 -8.08 -0.31
CA THR A 45 4.79 -7.78 -1.58
C THR A 45 5.78 -7.87 -2.74
N LEU A 46 5.51 -8.74 -3.70
CA LEU A 46 6.38 -8.94 -4.86
C LEU A 46 6.08 -7.87 -5.92
N THR A 47 7.11 -7.11 -6.31
CA THR A 47 7.07 -6.33 -7.56
C THR A 47 7.50 -7.21 -8.72
N LEU A 48 6.69 -7.29 -9.78
CA LEU A 48 7.02 -8.10 -10.94
C LEU A 48 8.26 -7.55 -11.65
N PRO A 49 9.22 -8.41 -12.09
CA PRO A 49 10.45 -7.95 -12.74
C PRO A 49 10.19 -7.08 -13.98
N VAL A 50 9.14 -7.40 -14.75
CA VAL A 50 8.74 -6.63 -15.93
C VAL A 50 8.29 -5.21 -15.57
N VAL A 51 7.50 -5.06 -14.50
CA VAL A 51 7.03 -3.74 -14.03
C VAL A 51 8.23 -2.89 -13.65
N ARG A 52 9.15 -3.45 -12.85
CA ARG A 52 10.38 -2.76 -12.45
C ARG A 52 11.23 -2.32 -13.64
N SER A 53 11.32 -3.14 -14.68
CA SER A 53 12.11 -2.80 -15.87
C SER A 53 11.52 -1.62 -16.64
N VAL A 54 10.19 -1.55 -16.76
CA VAL A 54 9.49 -0.45 -17.44
C VAL A 54 9.55 0.82 -16.60
N GLU A 55 9.38 0.73 -15.27
CA GLU A 55 9.55 1.88 -14.37
C GLU A 55 10.93 2.50 -14.49
N GLN A 56 11.98 1.68 -14.60
CA GLN A 56 13.36 2.17 -14.80
C GLN A 56 13.53 2.85 -16.15
N GLN A 57 12.96 2.30 -17.23
CA GLN A 57 12.99 2.90 -18.56
C GLN A 57 12.26 4.25 -18.56
N MET A 58 11.05 4.30 -18.01
CA MET A 58 10.25 5.52 -17.90
C MET A 58 10.97 6.60 -17.08
N ALA A 59 11.61 6.23 -15.96
CA ALA A 59 12.37 7.18 -15.14
C ALA A 59 13.61 7.75 -15.85
N GLN A 60 14.15 7.06 -16.86
CA GLN A 60 15.29 7.51 -17.67
C GLN A 60 14.86 8.23 -18.96
N ASP A 61 13.58 8.19 -19.31
CA ASP A 61 13.05 8.83 -20.50
C ASP A 61 12.76 10.32 -20.25
N LEU A 62 13.64 11.17 -20.76
CA LEU A 62 13.55 12.62 -20.67
C LEU A 62 12.40 13.22 -21.49
N THR A 63 11.71 12.45 -22.32
CA THR A 63 10.55 12.92 -23.10
C THR A 63 9.23 12.84 -22.31
N LEU A 64 9.23 12.18 -21.16
CA LEU A 64 8.07 12.03 -20.27
C LEU A 64 8.01 13.07 -19.14
N THR A 65 8.84 14.12 -19.19
CA THR A 65 8.86 15.24 -18.23
C THR A 65 8.17 16.47 -18.80
#